data_AF-A0A1I3TM37-F1
#
_entry.id   AF-A0A1I3TM37-F1
#
_cell.length_a   1.000
_cell.length_b   1.000
_cell.length_c   1.000
_cell.angle_alpha   90.00
_cell.angle_beta   90.00
_cell.angle_gamma   90.00
#
_symmetry.space_group_name_H-M   'P 1'
#
loop_
_entity.id
_entity.type
_entity.pdbx_description
1 polymer ?
#
loop_
_entity_poly.entity_id
_entity_poly.type
_entity_poly.pdbx_seq_one_letter_code
_entity_poly.pdbx_strand_id
1 'polypeptide(L)'
;MGKIDPLTKGVVTPIHIATTYIRDEDNAYSSGFVYGRPDNETIREAESVLAMLEEAKAGALLFGSGMAAATAVFQALSPGDHVVASKVMYWALRAWLLTEA
;
A
#
# COMPACT_ATOMS: atom_id res chain seq x y z
N MET A 1 17.20 4.90 7.49
CA MET A 1 16.27 5.28 6.41
C MET A 1 16.96 4.94 5.09
N GLY A 2 16.31 4.18 4.22
CA GLY A 2 16.89 3.68 2.97
C GLY A 2 17.47 2.27 3.07
N LYS A 3 17.40 1.53 1.96
CA LYS A 3 17.90 0.16 1.78
C LYS A 3 18.97 0.17 0.70
N ILE A 4 20.09 -0.50 0.95
CA ILE A 4 21.13 -0.68 -0.06
C ILE A 4 20.70 -1.83 -0.97
N ASP A 5 20.66 -1.60 -2.28
CA ASP A 5 20.38 -2.67 -3.24
C ASP A 5 21.47 -3.76 -3.13
N PRO A 6 21.12 -5.02 -2.80
CA PRO A 6 22.10 -6.08 -2.67
C PRO A 6 22.88 -6.34 -3.96
N LEU A 7 22.26 -6.14 -5.14
CA LEU A 7 22.87 -6.44 -6.43
C LEU A 7 23.81 -5.33 -6.91
N THR A 8 23.34 -4.09 -6.99
CA THR A 8 24.14 -2.98 -7.56
C THR A 8 24.88 -2.14 -6.53
N LYS A 9 24.60 -2.32 -5.23
CA LYS A 9 25.05 -1.43 -4.13
C LYS A 9 24.57 0.01 -4.26
N GLY A 10 23.52 0.25 -5.05
CA GLY A 10 22.84 1.54 -5.09
C GLY A 10 22.29 1.92 -3.72
N VAL A 11 22.55 3.18 -3.31
CA VAL A 11 22.04 3.75 -2.05
C VAL A 11 20.65 4.37 -2.20
N VAL A 12 20.24 4.64 -3.45
CA VAL A 12 18.88 5.05 -3.79
C VAL A 12 18.12 3.81 -4.25
N THR A 13 16.94 3.59 -3.68
CA THR A 13 16.08 2.47 -4.05
C THR A 13 15.74 2.52 -5.55
N PRO A 14 15.92 1.41 -6.29
CA PRO A 14 15.53 1.35 -7.69
C PRO A 14 14.04 1.56 -7.91
N ILE A 15 13.68 2.07 -9.10
CA ILE A 15 12.30 2.15 -9.55
C ILE A 15 11.97 0.91 -10.39
N HIS A 16 11.15 0.02 -9.84
CA HIS A 16 10.72 -1.22 -10.49
C HIS A 16 9.45 -0.96 -11.31
N ILE A 17 9.62 -0.70 -12.61
CA ILE A 17 8.54 -0.46 -13.58
C ILE A 17 7.96 -1.75 -14.20
N ALA A 18 8.24 -2.91 -13.61
CA ALA A 18 7.74 -4.20 -14.08
C ALA A 18 6.32 -4.45 -13.58
N THR A 19 5.47 -5.03 -14.44
CA THR A 19 4.11 -5.45 -14.07
C THR A 19 4.04 -6.91 -13.63
N THR A 20 4.99 -7.75 -14.04
CA THR A 20 5.06 -9.18 -13.70
C THR A 20 6.52 -9.62 -13.54
N TYR A 21 6.71 -10.80 -12.97
CA TYR A 21 8.01 -11.33 -12.55
C TYR A 21 8.22 -12.74 -13.11
N ILE A 22 9.49 -13.08 -13.33
CA ILE A 22 9.87 -14.40 -13.85
C ILE A 22 9.48 -15.49 -12.84
N ARG A 23 9.02 -16.61 -13.36
CA ARG A 23 8.73 -17.82 -12.59
C ARG A 23 9.97 -18.71 -12.53
N ASP A 24 9.97 -19.58 -11.53
CA ASP A 24 10.89 -20.71 -11.47
C ASP A 24 10.55 -21.72 -12.59
N GLU A 25 11.47 -22.66 -12.88
CA GLU A 25 11.29 -23.67 -13.93
C GLU A 25 10.04 -24.54 -13.72
N ASP A 26 9.62 -24.74 -12.48
CA ASP A 26 8.42 -25.48 -12.07
C ASP A 26 7.15 -24.62 -12.02
N ASN A 27 7.22 -23.37 -12.49
CA ASN A 27 6.18 -22.34 -12.41
C ASN A 27 5.89 -21.77 -11.01
N ALA A 28 6.74 -22.01 -10.01
CA ALA A 28 6.63 -21.36 -8.70
C ALA A 28 7.12 -19.90 -8.72
N TYR A 29 6.88 -19.20 -7.61
CA TYR A 29 7.31 -17.82 -7.36
C TYR A 29 8.20 -17.75 -6.11
N SER A 30 9.34 -18.45 -6.11
CA SER A 30 10.27 -18.47 -4.97
C SER A 30 10.77 -17.09 -4.53
N SER A 31 10.78 -16.11 -5.45
CA SER A 31 11.11 -14.71 -5.16
C SER A 31 10.10 -13.99 -4.26
N GLY A 32 8.88 -14.52 -4.13
CA GLY A 32 7.76 -13.86 -3.45
C GLY A 32 7.16 -12.68 -4.22
N PHE A 33 7.51 -12.50 -5.50
CA PHE A 33 6.92 -11.52 -6.40
C PHE A 33 6.12 -12.22 -7.49
N VAL A 34 4.81 -12.00 -7.51
CA VAL A 34 3.88 -12.62 -8.47
C VAL A 34 3.45 -11.60 -9.52
N TYR A 35 2.96 -10.45 -9.06
CA TYR A 35 2.40 -9.40 -9.92
C TYR A 35 2.60 -8.02 -9.30
N GLY A 36 2.88 -7.01 -10.11
CA GLY A 36 3.29 -5.67 -9.65
C GLY A 36 2.26 -4.91 -8.82
N ARG A 37 0.98 -5.33 -8.83
CA ARG A 37 -0.06 -4.70 -7.99
C ARG A 37 0.15 -5.01 -6.49
N PRO A 38 0.20 -6.28 -6.05
CA PRO A 38 0.53 -6.62 -4.66
C PRO A 38 2.05 -6.65 -4.38
N ASP A 39 2.87 -6.93 -5.39
CA ASP A 39 4.28 -7.23 -5.20
C ASP A 39 5.13 -6.27 -6.01
N ASN A 40 5.50 -5.13 -5.43
CA ASN A 40 6.42 -4.18 -6.06
C ASN A 40 7.35 -3.60 -5.00
N GLU A 41 8.66 -3.81 -5.18
CA GLU A 41 9.67 -3.42 -4.21
C GLU A 41 9.72 -1.89 -4.00
N THR A 42 9.54 -1.11 -5.08
CA THR A 42 9.48 0.36 -4.96
C THR A 42 8.32 0.81 -4.07
N ILE A 43 7.18 0.11 -4.15
CA ILE A 43 6.01 0.38 -3.31
C ILE A 43 6.26 -0.09 -1.87
N ARG A 44 6.78 -1.31 -1.68
CA ARG A 44 7.09 -1.88 -0.35
C ARG A 44 8.07 -1.00 0.43
N GLU A 45 9.05 -0.38 -0.24
CA GLU A 45 9.96 0.53 0.47
C GLU A 45 9.31 1.86 0.86
N ALA A 46 8.39 2.39 0.06
CA ALA A 46 7.61 3.56 0.46
C ALA A 46 6.70 3.23 1.67
N GLU A 47 6.04 2.06 1.66
CA GLU A 47 5.25 1.55 2.77
C GLU A 47 6.08 1.38 4.05
N SER A 48 7.26 0.77 3.94
CA SER A 48 8.19 0.57 5.06
C SER A 48 8.64 1.89 5.69
N VAL A 49 8.94 2.90 4.86
CA VAL A 49 9.29 4.24 5.36
C VAL A 49 8.11 4.90 6.06
N LEU A 50 6.91 4.85 5.49
CA LEU A 50 5.71 5.41 6.13
C LEU A 50 5.42 4.70 7.46
N ALA A 51 5.50 3.37 7.49
CA ALA A 51 5.28 2.58 8.70
C ALA A 51 6.31 2.90 9.79
N MET A 52 7.59 3.11 9.42
CA MET A 52 8.63 3.53 10.35
C MET A 52 8.32 4.90 10.97
N LEU A 53 7.95 5.87 10.14
CA LEU A 53 7.70 7.25 10.58
C LEU A 53 6.49 7.37 11.51
N GLU A 54 5.46 6.55 11.28
CA GLU A 54 4.22 6.53 12.08
C GLU A 54 4.26 5.48 13.22
N GLU A 55 5.41 4.82 13.45
CA GLU A 55 5.55 3.72 14.41
C GLU A 55 4.49 2.59 14.22
N ALA A 56 4.06 2.37 12.97
CA ALA A 56 2.97 1.47 12.61
C ALA A 56 3.42 0.00 12.60
N LYS A 57 3.21 -0.69 13.73
CA LYS A 57 3.60 -2.11 13.90
C LYS A 57 2.93 -3.09 12.93
N ALA A 58 1.75 -2.75 12.43
CA ALA A 58 1.02 -3.56 11.46
C ALA A 58 1.51 -3.33 10.01
N GLY A 59 2.42 -2.38 9.78
CA GLY A 59 2.83 -1.93 8.46
C GLY A 59 1.99 -0.75 7.95
N ALA A 60 2.22 -0.40 6.70
CA ALA A 60 1.47 0.61 5.96
C ALA A 60 1.12 0.09 4.57
N LEU A 61 0.12 0.70 3.94
CA LEU A 61 -0.28 0.41 2.57
C LEU A 61 -0.24 1.70 1.75
N LEU A 62 0.30 1.63 0.53
CA LEU A 62 0.35 2.77 -0.38
C LEU A 62 -0.79 2.70 -1.40
N PHE A 63 -1.46 3.84 -1.61
CA PHE A 63 -2.57 3.96 -2.54
C PHE A 63 -2.31 5.06 -3.56
N GLY A 64 -3.00 4.98 -4.71
CA GLY A 64 -2.88 5.98 -5.78
C GLY A 64 -3.42 7.37 -5.42
N SER A 65 -4.18 7.51 -4.33
CA SER A 65 -4.63 8.80 -3.80
C SER A 65 -5.02 8.70 -2.32
N GLY A 66 -5.11 9.85 -1.65
CA GLY A 66 -5.61 9.92 -0.27
C GLY A 66 -7.07 9.47 -0.15
N MET A 67 -7.90 9.70 -1.17
CA MET A 67 -9.28 9.19 -1.18
C MET A 67 -9.32 7.66 -1.28
N ALA A 68 -8.47 7.04 -2.11
CA ALA A 68 -8.39 5.58 -2.19
C ALA A 68 -7.94 4.96 -0.87
N ALA A 69 -6.95 5.57 -0.19
CA ALA A 69 -6.53 5.14 1.14
C ALA A 69 -7.67 5.28 2.17
N ALA A 70 -8.37 6.41 2.16
CA ALA A 70 -9.45 6.66 3.11
C ALA A 70 -10.64 5.71 2.91
N THR A 71 -11.09 5.49 1.68
CA THR A 71 -12.24 4.61 1.41
C THR A 71 -11.91 3.14 1.64
N ALA A 72 -10.67 2.71 1.40
CA ALA A 72 -10.25 1.33 1.64
C ALA A 72 -10.47 0.89 3.10
N VAL A 73 -10.25 1.79 4.06
CA VAL A 73 -10.49 1.50 5.49
C VAL A 73 -11.97 1.23 5.77
N PHE A 74 -12.87 2.01 5.18
CA PHE A 74 -14.32 1.82 5.35
C PHE A 74 -14.82 0.59 4.59
N GLN A 75 -14.27 0.31 3.41
CA GLN A 75 -14.61 -0.89 2.62
C GLN A 75 -14.16 -2.21 3.27
N ALA A 76 -13.28 -2.15 4.26
CA ALA A 76 -12.87 -3.32 5.04
C ALA A 76 -13.85 -3.66 6.19
N LEU A 77 -14.84 -2.79 6.48
CA LEU A 77 -15.85 -3.02 7.50
C LEU A 77 -16.90 -4.03 7.04
N SER A 78 -17.56 -4.68 7.99
CA SER A 78 -18.66 -5.59 7.71
C SER A 78 -19.98 -4.84 7.56
N PRO A 79 -20.91 -5.30 6.71
CA PRO A 79 -22.25 -4.72 6.64
C PRO A 79 -22.93 -4.70 8.01
N GLY A 80 -23.42 -3.53 8.43
CA GLY A 80 -24.04 -3.32 9.74
C GLY A 80 -23.10 -2.73 10.80
N ASP A 81 -21.80 -2.60 10.51
CA ASP A 81 -20.87 -1.89 11.39
C ASP A 81 -21.25 -0.40 11.51
N HIS A 82 -21.03 0.17 12.68
CA HIS A 82 -21.35 1.57 12.98
C HIS A 82 -20.08 2.41 13.09
N VAL A 83 -20.00 3.47 12.27
CA VAL A 83 -18.86 4.39 12.20
C VAL A 83 -19.19 5.72 12.89
N VAL A 84 -18.31 6.18 13.78
CA VAL A 84 -18.34 7.53 14.33
C VAL A 84 -17.25 8.37 13.66
N ALA A 85 -17.63 9.46 13.00
CA ALA A 85 -16.70 10.35 12.30
C ALA A 85 -16.94 11.83 12.68
N SER A 86 -15.89 12.65 12.54
CA SER A 86 -15.99 14.10 12.77
C SER A 86 -16.92 14.75 11.74
N LYS A 87 -17.77 15.68 12.19
CA LYS A 87 -18.57 16.51 11.26
C LYS A 87 -17.72 17.52 10.49
N VAL A 88 -16.55 17.87 11.04
CA VAL A 88 -15.56 18.78 10.44
C VAL A 88 -14.37 17.92 10.00
N MET A 89 -14.33 17.59 8.72
CA MET A 89 -13.30 16.78 8.09
C MET A 89 -13.22 17.12 6.60
N TYR A 90 -12.28 16.51 5.87
CA TYR A 90 -12.17 16.71 4.42
C TYR A 90 -13.50 16.44 3.71
N TRP A 91 -13.96 17.42 2.92
CA TRP A 91 -15.32 17.43 2.37
C TRP A 91 -15.63 16.23 1.50
N ALA A 92 -14.71 15.79 0.63
CA ALA A 92 -15.01 14.70 -0.30
C ALA A 92 -15.19 13.36 0.44
N LEU A 93 -14.39 13.09 1.48
CA LEU A 93 -14.58 11.89 2.31
C LEU A 93 -15.88 11.95 3.10
N ARG A 94 -16.23 13.13 3.64
CA ARG A 94 -17.53 13.34 4.30
C ARG A 94 -18.70 13.11 3.35
N ALA A 95 -18.62 13.61 2.12
CA ALA A 95 -19.65 13.41 1.12
C ALA A 95 -19.79 11.93 0.78
N TRP A 96 -18.68 11.24 0.50
CA TRP A 96 -18.66 9.81 0.22
C TRP A 96 -19.28 8.96 1.35
N LEU A 97 -18.96 9.25 2.62
CA LEU A 97 -19.55 8.57 3.78
C LEU A 97 -21.08 8.73 3.90
N LEU A 98 -21.66 9.77 3.31
CA LEU A 98 -23.09 10.06 3.40
C LEU A 98 -23.88 9.57 2.20
N THR A 99 -23.22 9.29 1.08
CA THR A 99 -23.89 8.99 -0.19
C THR A 99 -23.52 7.63 -0.80
N GLU A 100 -22.35 7.09 -0.47
CA GLU A 100 -21.79 5.89 -1.12
C GLU A 100 -21.41 4.76 -0.16
N ALA A 101 -21.11 5.09 1.12
CA ALA A 101 -20.61 4.14 2.11
C ALA A 101 -21.70 3.24 2.72
#